data_AF-A0A7W0A554-F1
#
_entry.id   AF-A0A7W0A554-F1
#
_cell.length_a   1.000
_cell.length_b   1.000
_cell.length_c   1.000
_cell.angle_alpha   90.00
_cell.angle_beta   90.00
_cell.angle_gamma   90.00
#
_symmetry.space_group_name_H-M   'P 1'
#
loop_
_entity.id
_entity.type
_entity.pdbx_description
1 polymer ?
#
loop_
_entity_poly.entity_id
_entity_poly.type
_entity_poly.pdbx_seq_one_letter_code
_entity_poly.pdbx_strand_id
1 'polypeptide(L)'
;MDTYNLYMDEIPADEGDGDETVDVEFRVVPASGDDADDDNTPVVAGLDLVDLINLRDALSQEIDNYALTALEAEATAAMGQGA
;
A
#
# COMPACT_ATOMS: atom_id res chain seq x y z
N MET A 1 12.05 22.51 -6.41
CA MET A 1 10.84 21.66 -6.40
C MET A 1 10.88 20.92 -5.09
N ASP A 2 9.77 20.90 -4.38
CA ASP A 2 9.68 20.16 -3.12
C ASP A 2 9.60 18.67 -3.47
N THR A 3 10.42 17.87 -2.81
CA THR A 3 10.48 16.43 -2.98
C THR A 3 10.08 15.74 -1.70
N TYR A 4 9.65 14.49 -1.83
CA TYR A 4 9.09 13.70 -0.75
C TYR A 4 9.71 12.30 -0.76
N ASN A 5 9.81 11.72 0.43
CA ASN A 5 10.30 10.38 0.66
C ASN A 5 9.13 9.53 1.19
N LEU A 6 8.99 8.33 0.66
CA LEU A 6 8.02 7.33 1.08
C LEU A 6 8.73 6.30 1.95
N TYR A 7 8.16 6.05 3.13
CA TYR A 7 8.58 5.03 4.08
C TYR A 7 7.50 3.95 4.18
N MET A 8 7.93 2.74 4.53
CA MET A 8 7.06 1.62 4.83
C MET A 8 7.43 1.12 6.22
N ASP A 9 6.56 1.36 7.18
CA ASP A 9 6.72 1.00 8.57
C ASP A 9 5.88 -0.27 8.83
N GLU A 10 6.50 -1.34 9.34
CA GLU A 10 5.78 -2.54 9.75
C GLU A 10 4.99 -2.24 11.03
N ILE A 11 3.71 -2.59 11.03
CA ILE A 11 2.86 -2.46 12.22
C ILE A 11 2.49 -3.84 12.75
N PRO A 12 2.26 -3.98 14.07
CA PRO A 12 1.85 -5.25 14.64
C PRO A 12 0.57 -5.73 13.95
N ALA A 13 0.60 -6.92 13.37
CA ALA A 13 -0.60 -7.55 12.82
C ALA A 13 -1.66 -7.71 13.92
N ASP A 14 -2.92 -7.46 13.60
CA ASP A 14 -4.01 -7.75 14.53
C ASP A 14 -4.06 -9.26 14.79
N GLU A 15 -4.17 -9.69 16.05
CA GLU A 15 -4.01 -11.10 16.49
C GLU A 15 -5.09 -12.07 15.92
N GLY A 16 -5.92 -11.61 14.99
CA GLY A 16 -7.06 -12.32 14.41
C GLY A 16 -6.84 -12.96 13.05
N ASP A 17 -5.86 -12.52 12.25
CA ASP A 17 -5.60 -13.11 10.94
C ASP A 17 -4.61 -14.28 11.09
N GLY A 18 -5.15 -15.50 10.99
CA GLY A 18 -4.39 -16.75 11.08
C GLY A 18 -3.49 -17.05 9.88
N ASP A 19 -3.27 -16.07 9.00
CA ASP A 19 -2.32 -16.11 7.89
C ASP A 19 -1.12 -15.21 8.21
N GLU A 20 0.04 -15.54 7.65
CA GLU A 20 1.31 -14.81 7.81
C GLU A 20 1.27 -13.49 7.02
N THR A 21 0.28 -12.64 7.29
CA THR A 21 0.12 -11.32 6.68
C THR A 21 0.76 -10.26 7.58
N VAL A 22 1.68 -9.49 6.99
CA VAL A 22 2.33 -8.36 7.66
C VAL A 22 1.54 -7.11 7.33
N ASP A 23 1.02 -6.45 8.35
CA ASP A 23 0.41 -5.13 8.21
C ASP A 23 1.50 -4.07 8.08
N VAL A 24 1.34 -3.16 7.12
CA VAL A 24 2.30 -2.08 6.86
C VAL A 24 1.59 -0.74 6.78
N GLU A 25 2.23 0.30 7.33
CA GLU A 25 1.83 1.69 7.20
C GLU A 25 2.79 2.42 6.24
N PHE A 26 2.22 3.18 5.29
CA PHE A 26 2.99 4.02 4.39
C PHE A 26 2.98 5.46 4.85
N ARG A 27 4.17 6.06 4.98
CA ARG A 27 4.34 7.44 5.44
C ARG A 27 5.09 8.27 4.40
N VAL A 28 4.54 9.42 4.05
CA VAL A 28 5.15 10.37 3.11
C VAL A 28 5.68 11.57 3.87
N VAL A 29 6.98 11.85 3.74
CA VAL A 29 7.67 12.94 4.45
C VAL A 29 8.33 13.88 3.45
N PRO A 30 8.23 15.22 3.61
CA PRO A 30 9.00 16.16 2.79
C PRO A 30 10.50 15.94 3.00
N ALA A 31 11.25 15.77 1.91
CA ALA A 31 12.69 15.52 1.93
C ALA A 31 13.49 16.67 2.58
N SER A 32 12.93 17.89 2.62
CA SER A 32 13.54 19.04 3.28
C SER A 32 13.48 19.00 4.81
N GLY A 33 12.60 18.17 5.38
CA GLY A 33 12.44 17.96 6.82
C GLY A 33 12.75 16.54 7.25
N ASP A 34 13.36 15.76 6.36
CA ASP A 34 13.79 14.40 6.61
C ASP A 34 15.19 14.43 7.25
N ASP A 35 15.22 14.61 8.56
CA ASP A 35 16.39 14.30 9.38
C ASP A 35 16.49 12.77 9.42
N ALA A 36 17.08 12.16 8.38
CA ALA A 36 17.19 10.72 8.22
C ALA A 36 17.68 10.08 9.53
N ASP A 37 16.76 9.48 10.28
CA ASP A 37 17.10 8.57 11.37
C ASP A 37 17.75 7.35 10.69
N ASP A 38 18.99 7.02 11.04
CA ASP A 38 19.77 5.94 10.41
C ASP A 38 19.02 4.58 10.42
N ASP A 39 18.01 4.45 11.28
CA ASP A 39 17.18 3.26 11.43
C ASP A 39 16.03 3.16 10.40
N ASN A 40 15.72 4.21 9.63
CA ASN A 40 14.56 4.19 8.73
C ASN A 40 14.92 4.67 7.31
N THR A 41 15.12 3.73 6.39
CA THR A 41 15.46 4.02 4.99
C THR A 41 14.19 4.17 4.15
N PRO A 42 14.03 5.27 3.37
CA PRO A 42 12.88 5.41 2.51
C PRO A 42 12.86 4.32 1.44
N VAL A 43 11.69 3.72 1.23
CA VAL A 43 11.47 2.73 0.15
C VAL A 43 11.50 3.40 -1.22
N VAL A 44 11.06 4.66 -1.31
CA VAL A 44 11.15 5.49 -2.50
C VAL A 44 11.51 6.91 -2.10
N ALA A 45 12.60 7.45 -2.65
CA ALA A 45 13.09 8.79 -2.30
C ALA A 45 12.97 9.77 -3.47
N GLY A 46 12.86 11.05 -3.15
CA GLY A 46 12.94 12.14 -4.14
C GLY A 46 11.72 12.28 -5.05
N LEU A 47 10.56 11.78 -4.62
CA LEU A 47 9.29 11.89 -5.36
C LEU A 47 8.85 13.35 -5.42
N ASP A 48 8.53 13.85 -6.60
CA ASP A 48 7.85 15.14 -6.69
C ASP A 48 6.32 14.99 -6.49
N LEU A 49 5.60 16.12 -6.50
CA LEU A 49 4.14 16.10 -6.32
C LEU A 49 3.42 15.33 -7.44
N VAL A 50 3.94 15.36 -8.66
CA VAL A 50 3.36 14.64 -9.80
C VAL A 50 3.56 13.15 -9.61
N ASP A 51 4.74 12.72 -9.16
CA ASP A 51 5.03 11.32 -8.86
C ASP A 51 4.11 10.78 -7.75
N LEU A 52 3.88 11.56 -6.68
CA LEU A 52 2.95 11.18 -5.61
C LEU A 52 1.50 11.02 -6.11
N ILE A 53 1.07 11.91 -7.00
CA ILE A 53 -0.26 11.82 -7.62
C ILE A 53 -0.36 10.55 -8.48
N ASN A 54 0.65 10.27 -9.30
CA ASN A 54 0.69 9.07 -10.13
C ASN A 54 0.69 7.80 -9.28
N LEU A 55 1.43 7.79 -8.17
CA LEU A 55 1.46 6.66 -7.24
C LEU A 55 0.10 6.41 -6.61
N ARG A 56 -0.59 7.47 -6.15
CA ARG A 56 -1.96 7.38 -5.63
C ARG A 56 -2.90 6.76 -6.65
N ASP A 57 -2.85 7.24 -7.89
CA ASP A 57 -3.75 6.80 -8.94
C ASP A 57 -3.50 5.32 -9.31
N ALA A 58 -2.23 4.90 -9.36
CA ALA A 58 -1.85 3.50 -9.57
C ALA A 58 -2.31 2.58 -8.42
N LEU A 59 -2.09 2.99 -7.17
CA LEU A 59 -2.55 2.23 -5.99
C LEU A 59 -4.08 2.09 -5.97
N SER A 60 -4.80 3.16 -6.29
CA SER A 60 -6.27 3.15 -6.33
C SER A 60 -6.77 2.16 -7.38
N GLN A 61 -6.16 2.17 -8.57
CA GLN A 61 -6.49 1.20 -9.63
C GLN A 61 -6.22 -0.24 -9.20
N GLU A 62 -5.12 -0.51 -8.50
CA GLU A 62 -4.78 -1.86 -8.08
C GLU A 62 -5.73 -2.37 -6.99
N ILE A 63 -6.14 -1.51 -6.06
CA ILE A 63 -7.19 -1.82 -5.08
C ILE A 63 -8.50 -2.17 -5.78
N ASP A 64 -8.89 -1.40 -6.81
CA ASP A 64 -10.09 -1.68 -7.59
C ASP A 64 -10.00 -3.03 -8.33
N ASN A 65 -8.83 -3.35 -8.90
CA ASN A 65 -8.58 -4.64 -9.55
C ASN A 65 -8.67 -5.82 -8.57
N TYR A 66 -8.11 -5.66 -7.37
CA TYR A 66 -8.17 -6.68 -6.32
C TYR A 66 -9.61 -6.89 -5.85
N ALA A 67 -10.35 -5.81 -5.62
CA ALA A 67 -11.76 -5.88 -5.27
C ALA A 67 -12.59 -6.60 -6.35
N LEU A 68 -12.34 -6.32 -7.64
CA LEU A 68 -13.00 -7.01 -8.74
C LEU A 68 -12.69 -8.52 -8.74
N THR A 69 -11.41 -8.88 -8.58
CA THR A 69 -10.96 -10.28 -8.55
C THR A 69 -11.60 -11.05 -7.39
N ALA A 70 -11.68 -10.43 -6.21
CA ALA A 70 -12.33 -11.01 -5.04
C ALA A 70 -13.83 -11.25 -5.28
N LEU A 71 -14.52 -10.29 -5.90
CA LEU A 71 -15.94 -10.42 -6.26
C LEU A 71 -16.18 -11.52 -7.30
N GLU A 72 -15.30 -11.65 -8.31
CA GLU A 72 -15.39 -12.71 -9.32
C GLU A 72 -15.17 -14.11 -8.71
N ALA A 73 -14.24 -14.23 -7.77
CA ALA A 73 -14.00 -15.46 -7.02
C ALA A 73 -15.24 -15.85 -6.19
N GLU A 74 -15.85 -14.89 -5.49
CA GLU A 74 -17.09 -15.10 -4.72
C GLU A 74 -18.27 -15.49 -5.63
N ALA A 75 -18.46 -14.79 -6.74
CA ALA A 75 -19.51 -15.10 -7.71
C ALA A 75 -19.34 -16.51 -8.32
N THR A 76 -18.11 -16.91 -8.61
CA THR A 76 -17.79 -18.26 -9.10
C THR A 76 -18.09 -19.32 -8.04
N ALA A 77 -17.73 -19.07 -6.78
CA ALA A 77 -18.03 -19.97 -5.66
C ALA A 77 -19.55 -20.12 -5.42
N ALA A 78 -20.31 -19.04 -5.56
CA ALA A 78 -21.77 -19.05 -5.43
C ALA A 78 -22.47 -19.83 -6.57
N MET A 79 -21.97 -19.71 -7.81
CA MET A 79 -22.51 -20.47 -8.95
C MET A 79 -22.14 -21.96 -8.92
N GLY A 80 -21.02 -22.33 -8.28
CA GLY A 80 -20.60 -23.73 -8.12
C GLY A 80 -21.39 -24.53 -7.08
N GLN A 81 -22.11 -23.88 -6.16
CA GLN A 81 -22.95 -24.54 -5.15
C GLN A 81 -24.41 -24.77 -5.59
N GLY A 82 -24.75 -24.36 -6.82
CA GLY A 82 -26.11 -24.48 -7.38
C GLY A 82 -26.33 -25.60 -8.39
N ALA A 83 -25.39 -26.54 -8.55
CA ALA A 83 -25.46 -27.66 -9.51
C ALA A 83 -25.58 -29.03 -8.82
#